data_AF-A0A7J4FCK1-F1
#
_entry.id   AF-A0A7J4FCK1-F1
#
_cell.length_a   1.000
_cell.length_b   1.000
_cell.length_c   1.000
_cell.angle_alpha   90.00
_cell.angle_beta   90.00
_cell.angle_gamma   90.00
#
_symmetry.space_group_name_H-M   'P 1'
#
loop_
_entity.id
_entity.type
_entity.pdbx_description
1 polymer ?
#
loop_
_entity_poly.entity_id
_entity_poly.type
_entity_poly.pdbx_seq_one_letter_code
_entity_poly.pdbx_strand_id
1 'polypeptide(L)'
;MSEEVVGPIITQIGMGGVSGFLVGYIAKKLAKIVAVLAGLAFVALQYLAYKGIIQLNYDKLLLYAQRVVGRLPEEELLASILANIPFGGSFIVGLILGLRKG
;
A
#
# COMPACT_ATOMS: atom_id res chain seq x y z
N MET A 1 7.91 4.08 39.41
CA MET A 1 6.70 4.33 38.58
C MET A 1 7.04 4.66 37.12
N SER A 2 8.30 4.94 36.74
CA SER A 2 8.70 5.21 35.35
C SER A 2 9.08 3.96 34.54
N GLU A 3 9.60 2.89 35.16
CA GLU A 3 10.05 1.68 34.42
C GLU A 3 8.90 0.82 33.87
N GLU A 4 7.72 0.84 34.49
CA GLU A 4 6.55 0.05 34.05
C GLU A 4 5.93 0.55 32.74
N VAL A 5 6.17 1.82 32.37
CA VAL A 5 5.61 2.44 31.16
C VAL A 5 6.62 2.45 30.01
N VAL A 6 7.91 2.54 30.30
CA VAL A 6 8.97 2.65 29.28
C VAL A 6 9.23 1.33 28.57
N GLY A 7 9.22 0.19 29.28
CA GLY A 7 9.40 -1.13 28.67
C GLY A 7 8.37 -1.48 27.58
N PRO A 8 7.05 -1.31 27.85
CA PRO A 8 6.00 -1.54 26.87
C PRO A 8 6.09 -0.62 25.63
N ILE A 9 6.51 0.64 25.80
CA ILE A 9 6.61 1.58 24.68
C ILE A 9 7.76 1.21 23.73
N ILE A 10 8.92 0.84 24.27
CA ILE A 10 10.09 0.43 23.47
C ILE A 10 9.77 -0.83 22.65
N THR A 11 9.11 -1.80 23.28
CA THR A 11 8.71 -3.04 22.59
C THR A 11 7.66 -2.79 21.50
N GLN A 12 6.69 -1.90 21.73
CA GLN A 12 5.71 -1.50 20.71
C GLN A 12 6.35 -0.77 19.54
N ILE A 13 7.31 0.13 19.78
CA ILE A 13 8.04 0.85 18.72
C ILE A 13 8.90 -0.12 17.91
N GLY A 14 9.60 -1.05 18.58
CA GLY A 14 10.42 -2.06 17.91
C GLY A 14 9.58 -2.97 17.02
N MET A 15 8.46 -3.49 17.55
CA MET A 15 7.56 -4.36 16.80
C MET A 15 6.87 -3.62 15.65
N GLY A 16 6.38 -2.39 15.89
CA GLY A 16 5.76 -1.57 14.84
C GLY A 16 6.73 -1.25 13.72
N GLY A 17 7.94 -0.78 14.05
CA GLY A 17 8.98 -0.48 13.07
C GLY A 17 9.42 -1.68 12.22
N VAL A 18 9.68 -2.84 12.86
CA VAL A 18 10.11 -4.06 12.14
C VAL A 18 8.99 -4.60 11.27
N SER A 19 7.76 -4.69 11.79
CA SER A 19 6.62 -5.16 11.00
C SER A 19 6.30 -4.21 9.84
N GLY A 20 6.30 -2.90 10.08
CA GLY A 20 6.14 -1.88 9.06
C GLY A 20 7.17 -2.04 7.95
N PHE A 21 8.46 -2.17 8.32
CA PHE A 21 9.54 -2.38 7.35
C PHE A 21 9.34 -3.62 6.50
N LEU A 22 9.00 -4.75 7.11
CA LEU A 22 8.81 -6.01 6.40
C LEU A 22 7.61 -5.94 5.44
N VAL A 23 6.49 -5.38 5.91
CA VAL A 23 5.28 -5.15 5.10
C VAL A 23 5.60 -4.24 3.93
N GLY A 24 6.27 -3.10 4.17
CA GLY A 24 6.65 -2.14 3.13
C GLY A 24 7.57 -2.77 2.07
N TYR A 25 8.55 -3.58 2.49
CA TYR A 25 9.46 -4.26 1.58
C TYR A 25 8.74 -5.26 0.66
N ILE A 26 7.87 -6.10 1.24
CA ILE A 26 7.08 -7.09 0.48
C ILE A 26 6.10 -6.37 -0.45
N ALA A 27 5.40 -5.35 0.05
CA ALA A 27 4.43 -4.56 -0.72
C ALA A 27 5.09 -3.97 -1.97
N LYS A 28 6.32 -3.44 -1.86
CA LYS A 28 7.06 -2.88 -3.00
C LYS A 28 7.41 -3.93 -4.06
N LYS A 29 7.84 -5.12 -3.66
CA LYS A 29 8.10 -6.22 -4.60
C LYS A 29 6.83 -6.68 -5.32
N LEU A 30 5.73 -6.85 -4.58
CA LEU A 30 4.44 -7.18 -5.16
C LEU A 30 3.96 -6.10 -6.13
N ALA A 31 4.10 -4.82 -5.74
CA ALA A 31 3.72 -3.69 -6.59
C ALA A 31 4.50 -3.69 -7.92
N LYS A 32 5.79 -4.03 -7.91
CA LYS A 32 6.58 -4.17 -9.16
C LYS A 32 6.01 -5.25 -10.07
N ILE A 33 5.68 -6.43 -9.53
CA ILE A 33 5.10 -7.55 -10.31
C ILE A 33 3.74 -7.14 -10.88
N VAL A 34 2.85 -6.60 -10.04
CA VAL A 34 1.52 -6.16 -10.46
C VAL A 34 1.61 -5.05 -11.52
N ALA A 35 2.52 -4.09 -11.36
CA ALA A 35 2.72 -3.02 -12.33
C ALA A 35 3.17 -3.57 -13.70
N VAL A 36 4.08 -4.54 -13.73
CA VAL A 36 4.51 -5.18 -14.97
C VAL A 36 3.35 -5.92 -15.63
N LEU A 37 2.59 -6.72 -14.88
CA LEU A 37 1.43 -7.44 -15.40
C LEU A 37 0.34 -6.51 -15.91
N ALA A 38 0.03 -5.44 -15.16
CA ALA A 38 -0.94 -4.44 -15.55
C ALA A 38 -0.51 -3.69 -16.82
N GLY A 39 0.77 -3.31 -16.91
CA GLY A 39 1.33 -2.68 -18.11
C GLY A 39 1.28 -3.59 -19.34
N LEU A 40 1.63 -4.86 -19.18
CA LEU A 40 1.55 -5.85 -20.27
C LEU A 40 0.10 -6.06 -20.73
N ALA A 41 -0.83 -6.20 -19.78
CA ALA A 41 -2.26 -6.30 -20.08
C ALA A 41 -2.77 -5.05 -20.81
N PHE A 42 -2.35 -3.86 -20.38
CA PHE A 42 -2.71 -2.60 -21.03
C PHE A 42 -2.21 -2.54 -22.49
N VAL A 43 -0.96 -2.92 -22.74
CA VAL A 43 -0.41 -2.99 -24.11
C VAL A 43 -1.17 -4.00 -24.97
N ALA A 44 -1.51 -5.17 -24.42
CA ALA A 44 -2.30 -6.17 -25.13
C ALA A 44 -3.70 -5.66 -25.50
N LEU A 45 -4.39 -4.97 -24.58
CA LEU A 45 -5.69 -4.35 -24.84
C LEU A 45 -5.57 -3.28 -25.93
N GLN A 46 -4.55 -2.42 -25.86
CA GLN A 46 -4.31 -1.39 -26.87
C GLN A 46 -4.07 -1.99 -28.26
N TYR A 47 -3.34 -3.10 -28.34
CA TYR A 47 -3.09 -3.81 -29.59
C TYR A 47 -4.38 -4.38 -30.19
N LEU A 48 -5.20 -5.05 -29.38
CA LEU A 48 -6.49 -5.59 -29.82
C LEU A 48 -7.44 -4.48 -30.28
N ALA A 49 -7.41 -3.34 -29.61
CA ALA A 49 -8.20 -2.16 -29.98
C ALA A 49 -7.73 -1.56 -31.30
N TYR A 50 -6.42 -1.44 -31.49
CA TYR A 50 -5.83 -0.96 -32.74
C TYR A 50 -6.17 -1.87 -33.92
N LYS A 51 -6.23 -3.18 -33.71
CA LYS A 51 -6.69 -4.16 -34.71
C LYS A 51 -8.21 -4.16 -34.93
N GLY A 52 -8.96 -3.38 -34.17
CA GLY A 52 -10.43 -3.33 -34.23
C GLY A 52 -11.11 -4.59 -33.69
N ILE A 53 -10.40 -5.45 -32.96
CA ILE A 53 -10.95 -6.69 -32.38
C ILE A 53 -11.83 -6.36 -31.17
N ILE A 54 -11.47 -5.33 -30.40
CA ILE A 54 -12.23 -4.86 -29.24
C ILE A 54 -12.48 -3.35 -29.32
N GLN A 55 -13.60 -2.89 -28.75
CA GLN A 55 -13.88 -1.46 -28.56
C GLN A 55 -13.58 -1.08 -27.10
N LEU A 56 -12.61 -0.19 -26.87
CA LEU A 56 -12.37 0.36 -25.53
C LEU A 56 -13.31 1.52 -25.25
N ASN A 57 -14.07 1.43 -24.15
CA ASN A 57 -14.79 2.56 -23.59
C ASN A 57 -13.97 3.18 -22.46
N TYR A 58 -13.31 4.30 -22.77
CA TYR A 58 -12.41 4.98 -21.84
C TYR A 58 -13.13 5.56 -20.62
N ASP A 59 -14.39 6.01 -20.76
CA ASP A 59 -15.18 6.56 -19.66
C ASP A 59 -15.48 5.50 -18.58
N LYS A 60 -15.92 4.31 -19.02
CA LYS A 60 -16.17 3.18 -18.12
C LYS A 60 -14.89 2.68 -17.47
N LEU A 61 -13.78 2.69 -18.21
CA LEU A 61 -12.46 2.32 -17.69
C LEU A 61 -12.00 3.28 -16.60
N LEU A 62 -12.14 4.59 -16.83
CA LEU A 62 -11.78 5.62 -15.87
C LEU A 62 -12.65 5.53 -14.60
N LEU A 63 -13.97 5.35 -14.75
CA LEU A 63 -14.89 5.17 -13.63
C LEU A 63 -14.51 3.94 -12.79
N TYR A 64 -14.15 2.83 -13.44
CA TYR A 64 -13.73 1.62 -12.74
C TYR A 64 -12.39 1.83 -12.01
N ALA A 65 -11.42 2.46 -12.65
CA ALA A 65 -10.14 2.81 -12.03
C ALA A 65 -10.33 3.68 -10.78
N GLN A 66 -11.16 4.73 -10.87
CA GLN A 66 -11.47 5.60 -9.74
C GLN A 66 -12.14 4.84 -8.58
N ARG A 67 -13.06 3.91 -8.86
CA ARG A 67 -13.69 3.08 -7.82
C ARG A 67 -12.71 2.13 -7.14
N VAL A 68 -11.72 1.62 -7.87
CA VAL A 68 -10.70 0.74 -7.29
C VAL A 68 -9.76 1.55 -6.39
N VAL A 69 -9.34 2.73 -6.83
CA VAL A 69 -8.44 3.61 -6.05
C VAL A 69 -9.16 4.21 -4.84
N GLY A 70 -10.42 4.64 -4.99
CA GLY A 70 -11.21 5.28 -3.92
C GLY A 70 -11.74 4.34 -2.84
N ARG A 71 -11.35 3.06 -2.84
CA ARG A 71 -11.76 2.06 -1.82
C ARG A 71 -10.80 1.92 -0.65
N LEU A 72 -9.75 2.74 -0.60
CA LEU A 72 -8.83 2.72 0.53
C LEU A 72 -9.55 3.29 1.78
N PRO A 73 -9.69 2.52 2.88
CA PRO A 73 -10.34 2.98 4.10
C PRO A 73 -9.38 3.90 4.85
N GLU A 74 -9.28 5.15 4.40
CA GLU A 74 -8.41 6.17 4.99
C GLU A 74 -8.82 6.48 6.44
N GLU A 75 -10.13 6.61 6.69
CA GLU A 75 -10.72 6.90 8.00
C GLU A 75 -10.37 5.83 9.05
N GLU A 76 -10.45 4.55 8.70
CA GLU A 76 -10.22 3.42 9.62
C GLU A 76 -8.73 3.25 9.95
N LEU A 77 -7.86 3.49 8.96
CA LEU A 77 -6.41 3.53 9.16
C LEU A 77 -6.01 4.69 10.08
N LEU A 78 -6.55 5.88 9.86
CA LEU A 78 -6.28 7.05 10.69
C LEU A 78 -6.74 6.83 12.14
N ALA A 79 -7.95 6.31 12.35
CA ALA A 79 -8.45 5.99 13.69
C ALA A 79 -7.54 4.98 14.42
N SER A 80 -7.08 3.94 13.73
CA SER A 80 -6.20 2.91 14.30
C SER A 80 -4.80 3.45 14.65
N ILE A 81 -4.25 4.36 13.83
CA ILE A 81 -2.97 5.01 14.08
C ILE A 81 -3.07 5.96 15.27
N LEU A 82 -4.13 6.76 15.35
CA LEU A 82 -4.35 7.70 16.45
C LEU A 82 -4.61 6.99 17.78
N ALA A 83 -5.28 5.83 17.76
CA ALA A 83 -5.49 5.02 18.95
C ALA A 83 -4.19 4.38 19.50
N ASN A 84 -3.17 4.18 18.65
CA ASN A 84 -1.92 3.51 19.02
C ASN A 84 -0.69 4.28 18.53
N ILE A 85 -0.55 5.54 18.95
CA ILE A 85 0.50 6.46 18.46
C ILE A 85 1.91 5.84 18.46
N PRO A 86 2.43 5.20 19.55
CA PRO A 86 3.79 4.67 19.56
C PRO A 86 4.00 3.55 18.52
N PHE A 87 3.02 2.66 18.41
CA PHE A 87 3.04 1.58 17.43
C PHE A 87 2.83 2.13 16.00
N GLY A 88 1.76 2.89 15.75
CA GLY A 88 1.40 3.42 14.44
C GLY A 88 2.47 4.34 13.86
N GLY A 89 3.05 5.22 14.68
CA GLY A 89 4.15 6.10 14.26
C GLY A 89 5.39 5.31 13.85
N SER A 90 5.81 4.34 14.66
CA SER A 90 6.96 3.48 14.33
C SER A 90 6.68 2.59 13.11
N PHE A 91 5.45 2.09 12.96
CA PHE A 91 5.00 1.31 11.81
C PHE A 91 5.07 2.10 10.52
N ILE A 92 4.58 3.35 10.48
CA ILE A 92 4.66 4.20 9.28
C ILE A 92 6.12 4.46 8.90
N VAL A 93 6.97 4.78 9.87
CA VAL A 93 8.41 5.00 9.61
C VAL A 93 9.05 3.73 9.06
N GLY A 94 8.80 2.58 9.68
CA GLY A 94 9.23 1.28 9.19
C GLY A 94 8.75 1.02 7.78
N LEU A 95 7.45 1.21 7.52
CA LEU A 95 6.80 0.99 6.23
C LEU A 95 7.39 1.85 5.11
N ILE A 96 7.63 3.14 5.35
CA ILE A 96 8.28 4.02 4.38
C ILE A 96 9.69 3.52 4.07
N LEU A 97 10.47 3.13 5.08
CA LEU A 97 11.82 2.59 4.88
C LEU A 97 11.80 1.26 4.12
N GLY A 98 10.85 0.39 4.42
CA GLY A 98 10.62 -0.88 3.71
C GLY A 98 10.29 -0.64 2.24
N LEU A 99 9.35 0.27 1.96
CA LEU A 99 8.95 0.65 0.60
C LEU A 99 10.09 1.28 -0.21
N ARG A 100 10.97 2.05 0.43
CA ARG A 100 12.16 2.63 -0.21
C ARG A 100 13.21 1.57 -0.55
N LYS A 101 13.33 0.52 0.25
CA LYS A 101 14.35 -0.53 0.10
C LYS A 101 13.91 -1.70 -0.79
N GLY A 102 12.61 -1.91 -0.94
CA GLY A 102 12.03 -2.98 -1.77
C GLY A 102 12.11 -2.75 -3.28
#